data_AF-A0A644VKJ3-F1
#
_entry.id   AF-A0A644VKJ3-F1
#
_cell.length_a   1.000
_cell.length_b   1.000
_cell.length_c   1.000
_cell.angle_alpha   90.00
_cell.angle_beta   90.00
_cell.angle_gamma   90.00
#
_symmetry.space_group_name_H-M   'P 1'
#
loop_
_entity.id
_entity.type
_entity.pdbx_description
1 polymer ?
#
loop_
_entity_poly.entity_id
_entity_poly.type
_entity_poly.pdbx_seq_one_letter_code
_entity_poly.pdbx_strand_id
1 'polypeptide(L)'
;MTRSSMNRLFAAGGLGLSAVLFLGANSFPDRAAAAARYIFFLAGMLAVLSLILLLQKTSSPDSHVRWVRSPKNFTLTLASMVGYGILISFIGFFPASALFMAALSWMLGFRRPVFILLGTGLILGFVWLVFVHFLGVPVPMGIWGE
;
A
#
# COMPACT_ATOMS: atom_id res chain seq x y z
N MET A 1 10.20 -23.47 -2.08
CA MET A 1 9.23 -22.82 -2.99
C MET A 1 9.98 -21.80 -3.83
N THR A 2 10.03 -21.99 -5.16
CA THR A 2 10.80 -21.13 -6.07
C THR A 2 10.09 -19.79 -6.28
N ARG A 3 10.86 -18.71 -6.39
CA ARG A 3 10.36 -17.32 -6.44
C ARG A 3 9.43 -17.08 -7.64
N SER A 4 9.67 -17.78 -8.74
CA SER A 4 8.84 -17.73 -9.97
C SER A 4 7.46 -18.37 -9.77
N SER A 5 7.39 -19.56 -9.16
CA SER A 5 6.12 -20.23 -8.86
C SER A 5 5.29 -19.42 -7.85
N MET A 6 5.95 -18.75 -6.91
CA MET A 6 5.29 -17.89 -5.94
C MET A 6 4.72 -16.61 -6.58
N ASN A 7 5.47 -15.95 -7.47
CA ASN A 7 4.96 -14.78 -8.22
C ASN A 7 3.73 -15.14 -9.07
N ARG A 8 3.74 -16.31 -9.73
CA ARG A 8 2.59 -16.78 -10.53
C ARG A 8 1.36 -17.06 -9.68
N LEU A 9 1.55 -17.63 -8.49
CA LEU A 9 0.47 -17.89 -7.54
C LEU A 9 -0.14 -16.58 -7.01
N PHE A 10 0.71 -15.62 -6.63
CA PHE A 10 0.26 -14.28 -6.21
C PHE A 10 -0.42 -13.51 -7.34
N ALA A 11 0.07 -13.63 -8.57
CA ALA A 11 -0.56 -13.01 -9.73
C ALA A 11 -1.94 -13.62 -10.02
N ALA A 12 -2.05 -14.95 -10.05
CA ALA A 12 -3.32 -15.64 -10.26
C ALA A 12 -4.32 -15.33 -9.15
N GLY A 13 -3.89 -15.36 -7.88
CA GLY A 13 -4.72 -14.99 -6.74
C GLY A 13 -5.15 -13.51 -6.77
N GLY A 14 -4.23 -12.60 -7.13
CA GLY A 14 -4.51 -11.18 -7.26
C GLY A 14 -5.49 -10.84 -8.39
N LEU A 15 -5.40 -11.52 -9.54
CA LEU A 15 -6.34 -11.37 -10.65
C LEU A 15 -7.73 -11.90 -10.28
N GLY A 16 -7.79 -13.07 -9.62
CA GLY A 16 -9.06 -13.62 -9.14
C GLY A 16 -9.73 -12.69 -8.13
N LEU A 17 -8.97 -12.17 -7.18
CA LEU A 17 -9.48 -11.24 -6.17
C LEU A 17 -9.94 -9.91 -6.79
N SER A 18 -9.18 -9.37 -7.76
CA SER A 18 -9.60 -8.20 -8.54
C SER A 18 -10.92 -8.43 -9.29
N ALA A 19 -11.07 -9.58 -9.96
CA ALA A 19 -12.30 -9.91 -10.69
C ALA A 19 -13.51 -10.03 -9.75
N VAL A 20 -13.34 -10.66 -8.59
CA VAL A 20 -14.39 -10.77 -7.56
C VAL A 20 -14.78 -9.39 -7.02
N LEU A 21 -13.80 -8.54 -6.73
CA LEU A 21 -14.06 -7.16 -6.29
C LEU A 21 -14.80 -6.35 -7.35
N PHE A 22 -14.44 -6.50 -8.63
CA PHE A 22 -15.08 -5.82 -9.75
C PHE A 22 -16.54 -6.25 -9.93
N LEU A 23 -16.82 -7.56 -9.85
CA LEU A 23 -18.18 -8.10 -9.92
C LEU A 23 -19.03 -7.69 -8.72
N GLY A 24 -18.44 -7.72 -7.51
CA GLY A 24 -19.11 -7.29 -6.28
C GLY A 24 -19.41 -5.79 -6.26
N ALA A 25 -18.50 -4.97 -6.81
CA ALA A 25 -18.67 -3.52 -6.91
C ALA A 25 -19.91 -3.11 -7.72
N ASN A 26 -20.29 -3.91 -8.71
CA ASN A 26 -21.43 -3.65 -9.60
C ASN A 26 -22.80 -3.93 -8.94
N SER A 27 -22.80 -4.49 -7.73
CA SER A 27 -24.02 -4.84 -6.97
C SER A 27 -24.37 -3.84 -5.87
N PHE A 28 -23.57 -2.79 -5.67
CA PHE A 28 -23.83 -1.79 -4.63
C PHE A 28 -24.86 -0.73 -5.08
N PRO A 29 -25.87 -0.40 -4.26
CA PRO A 29 -26.87 0.63 -4.57
C PRO A 29 -26.26 2.04 -4.65
N ASP A 30 -26.87 2.94 -5.43
CA ASP A 30 -26.36 4.26 -5.86
C ASP A 30 -25.81 5.19 -4.75
N ARG A 31 -26.20 4.98 -3.47
CA ARG A 31 -25.64 5.73 -2.33
C ARG A 31 -24.19 5.36 -1.99
N ALA A 32 -23.68 4.26 -2.53
CA ALA A 32 -22.31 3.79 -2.35
C ALA A 32 -21.41 4.11 -3.56
N ALA A 33 -21.79 5.04 -4.44
CA ALA A 33 -21.03 5.37 -5.65
C ALA A 33 -19.55 5.72 -5.37
N ALA A 34 -19.25 6.40 -4.26
CA ALA A 34 -17.87 6.69 -3.85
C ALA A 34 -17.11 5.41 -3.41
N ALA A 35 -17.77 4.52 -2.67
CA ALA A 35 -17.20 3.23 -2.27
C ALA A 35 -17.00 2.29 -3.47
N ALA A 36 -17.94 2.26 -4.41
CA ALA A 36 -17.81 1.52 -5.66
C ALA A 36 -16.63 2.04 -6.49
N ARG A 37 -16.47 3.37 -6.62
CA ARG A 37 -15.34 3.98 -7.32
C ARG A 37 -13.99 3.58 -6.72
N TYR A 38 -13.90 3.49 -5.39
CA TYR A 38 -12.74 2.97 -4.68
C TYR A 38 -12.46 1.50 -5.00
N ILE A 39 -13.49 0.65 -4.94
CA ILE A 39 -13.34 -0.78 -5.23
C ILE A 39 -12.91 -1.00 -6.67
N PHE A 40 -13.47 -0.25 -7.63
CA PHE A 40 -13.07 -0.31 -9.05
C PHE A 40 -11.64 0.15 -9.27
N PHE A 41 -11.22 1.25 -8.65
CA PHE A 41 -9.84 1.73 -8.73
C PHE A 41 -8.86 0.69 -8.16
N LEU A 42 -9.19 0.12 -6.99
CA LEU A 42 -8.38 -0.91 -6.35
C LEU A 42 -8.29 -2.19 -7.19
N ALA A 43 -9.43 -2.66 -7.71
CA ALA A 43 -9.49 -3.83 -8.58
C ALA A 43 -8.68 -3.60 -9.86
N GLY A 44 -8.83 -2.44 -10.50
CA GLY A 44 -8.06 -2.08 -11.70
C GLY A 44 -6.56 -2.04 -11.44
N MET A 45 -6.13 -1.40 -10.35
CA MET A 45 -4.70 -1.33 -9.99
C MET A 45 -4.13 -2.72 -9.66
N LEU A 46 -4.87 -3.55 -8.92
CA LEU A 46 -4.50 -4.95 -8.65
C LEU A 46 -4.39 -5.76 -9.94
N ALA A 47 -5.31 -5.58 -10.88
CA ALA A 47 -5.27 -6.25 -12.18
C ALA A 47 -4.03 -5.86 -12.98
N VAL A 48 -3.72 -4.55 -13.07
CA VAL A 48 -2.54 -4.04 -13.77
C VAL A 48 -1.25 -4.57 -13.13
N LEU A 49 -1.11 -4.47 -11.80
CA LEU A 49 0.07 -4.97 -11.09
C LEU A 49 0.25 -6.47 -11.27
N SER A 50 -0.85 -7.22 -11.23
CA SER A 50 -0.81 -8.67 -11.47
C SER A 50 -0.42 -9.00 -12.90
N LEU A 51 -0.92 -8.26 -13.89
CA LEU A 51 -0.54 -8.40 -15.29
C LEU A 51 0.97 -8.12 -15.48
N ILE A 52 1.48 -7.05 -14.86
CA ILE A 52 2.91 -6.71 -14.89
C ILE A 52 3.75 -7.85 -14.27
N LEU A 53 3.31 -8.42 -13.14
CA LEU A 53 3.99 -9.54 -12.50
C LEU A 53 3.97 -10.81 -13.36
N LEU A 54 2.91 -11.02 -14.13
CA LEU A 54 2.75 -12.16 -15.04
C LEU A 54 3.64 -12.01 -16.28
N LEU A 55 3.77 -10.78 -16.79
CA LEU A 55 4.61 -10.44 -17.95
C LEU A 55 6.09 -10.26 -17.60
N GLN A 56 6.43 -10.00 -16.34
CA GLN A 56 7.82 -9.93 -15.90
C GLN A 56 8.51 -11.28 -16.06
N LYS A 57 9.44 -11.37 -17.02
CA LYS A 57 10.43 -12.46 -17.09
C LYS A 57 11.43 -12.31 -15.93
N THR A 58 11.08 -12.89 -14.80
CA THR A 58 12.01 -13.08 -13.69
C THR A 58 12.97 -14.24 -14.02
N SER A 59 14.10 -13.90 -14.64
CA SER A 59 15.29 -14.76 -14.63
C SER A 59 16.04 -14.47 -13.33
N SER A 60 15.69 -15.16 -12.26
CA SER A 60 16.49 -15.15 -11.03
C SER A 60 16.88 -16.58 -10.69
N PRO A 61 18.19 -16.88 -10.54
CA PRO A 61 18.67 -18.15 -10.01
C PRO A 61 18.05 -18.39 -8.64
N ASP A 62 17.75 -19.65 -8.33
CA ASP A 62 17.09 -20.09 -7.10
C ASP A 62 17.76 -19.53 -5.83
N SER A 63 17.28 -18.37 -5.37
CA SER A 63 17.50 -17.91 -4.02
C SER A 63 16.30 -18.32 -3.18
N HIS A 64 16.49 -19.25 -2.25
CA HIS A 64 15.49 -19.60 -1.25
C HIS A 64 14.86 -18.32 -0.65
N VAL A 65 13.53 -18.25 -0.66
CA VAL A 65 12.78 -17.13 -0.08
C VAL A 65 12.95 -17.17 1.44
N ARG A 66 13.90 -16.39 1.97
CA ARG A 66 14.02 -16.13 3.41
C ARG A 66 12.98 -15.09 3.81
N TRP A 67 11.86 -15.56 4.37
CA TRP A 67 10.75 -14.74 4.85
C TRP A 67 11.16 -13.73 5.93
N VAL A 68 12.03 -14.15 6.85
CA VAL A 68 12.56 -13.27 7.90
C VAL A 68 14.08 -13.29 7.82
N ARG A 69 14.66 -12.22 7.27
CA ARG A 69 16.11 -12.07 7.18
C ARG A 69 16.72 -11.68 8.54
N SER A 70 16.00 -10.87 9.31
CA SER A 70 16.35 -10.42 10.67
C SER A 70 15.08 -10.30 11.52
N PRO A 71 14.90 -11.11 12.58
CA PRO A 71 13.70 -11.06 13.42
C PRO A 71 13.58 -9.76 14.21
N LYS A 72 14.72 -9.13 14.57
CA LYS A 72 14.74 -7.85 15.29
C LYS A 72 14.19 -6.70 14.45
N ASN A 73 14.52 -6.66 13.17
CA ASN A 73 14.01 -5.60 12.28
C ASN A 73 12.53 -5.83 11.99
N PHE A 74 12.10 -7.09 11.89
CA PHE A 74 10.70 -7.44 11.67
C PHE A 74 9.81 -7.02 12.85
N THR A 75 10.18 -7.36 14.09
CA THR A 75 9.41 -6.95 15.28
C THR A 75 9.38 -5.44 15.44
N LEU A 76 10.48 -4.77 15.10
CA LEU A 76 10.56 -3.31 15.16
C LEU A 76 9.65 -2.65 14.12
N THR A 77 9.61 -3.15 12.87
CA THR A 77 8.66 -2.69 11.85
C THR A 77 7.21 -2.93 12.27
N LEU A 78 6.92 -4.09 12.86
CA LEU A 78 5.58 -4.40 13.36
C LEU A 78 5.15 -3.45 14.47
N ALA A 79 6.04 -3.15 15.43
CA ALA A 79 5.80 -2.17 16.47
C ALA A 79 5.57 -0.77 15.89
N SER A 80 6.35 -0.36 14.87
CA SER A 80 6.15 0.91 14.18
C SER A 80 4.80 1.00 13.47
N MET A 81 4.29 -0.10 12.89
CA MET A 81 2.96 -0.12 12.26
C MET A 81 1.85 0.08 13.29
N VAL A 82 1.96 -0.57 14.46
CA VAL A 82 1.00 -0.36 15.56
C VAL A 82 1.06 1.10 16.05
N GLY A 83 2.27 1.64 16.23
CA GLY A 83 2.47 3.03 16.62
C GLY A 83 1.87 4.01 15.62
N TYR A 84 2.02 3.76 14.31
CA TYR A 84 1.41 4.54 13.25
C TYR A 84 -0.12 4.55 13.34
N GLY A 85 -0.75 3.39 13.57
CA GLY A 85 -2.20 3.29 13.72
C GLY A 85 -2.73 4.16 14.86
N ILE A 86 -2.04 4.19 16.00
CA ILE A 86 -2.39 5.06 17.12
C ILE A 86 -2.20 6.52 16.73
N LEU A 87 -1.09 6.86 16.07
CA LEU A 87 -0.76 8.23 15.69
C LEU A 87 -1.79 8.85 14.73
N ILE A 88 -2.34 8.07 13.79
CA ILE A 88 -3.37 8.53 12.86
C ILE A 88 -4.58 9.11 13.60
N SER A 89 -5.00 8.47 14.70
CA SER A 89 -6.15 8.93 15.49
C SER A 89 -5.92 10.30 16.15
N PHE A 90 -4.66 10.66 16.42
CA PHE A 90 -4.32 11.94 17.04
C PHE A 90 -4.02 13.02 16.00
N ILE A 91 -3.02 12.82 15.14
CA ILE A 91 -2.48 13.88 14.26
C ILE A 91 -2.99 13.80 12.82
N GLY A 92 -3.82 12.82 12.50
CA GLY A 92 -4.34 12.60 11.16
C GLY A 92 -3.40 11.83 10.23
N PHE A 93 -3.94 11.43 9.09
CA PHE A 93 -3.30 10.51 8.15
C PHE A 93 -2.01 11.06 7.54
N PHE A 94 -2.01 12.30 7.03
CA PHE A 94 -0.84 12.86 6.34
C PHE A 94 0.35 13.07 7.27
N PRO A 95 0.21 13.73 8.45
CA PRO A 95 1.33 13.92 9.36
C PRO A 95 1.84 12.60 9.96
N ALA A 96 0.94 11.69 10.34
CA ALA A 96 1.32 10.36 10.84
C ALA A 96 2.11 9.57 9.79
N SER A 97 1.70 9.65 8.52
CA SER A 97 2.36 8.92 7.44
C SER A 97 3.73 9.50 7.12
N ALA A 98 3.88 10.82 7.16
CA ALA A 98 5.17 11.47 7.00
C ALA A 98 6.16 11.05 8.10
N LEU A 99 5.72 11.06 9.36
CA LEU A 99 6.53 10.59 10.50
C LEU A 99 6.87 9.11 10.39
N PHE A 100 5.90 8.28 10.01
CA PHE A 100 6.13 6.85 9.81
C PHE A 100 7.13 6.58 8.69
N MET A 101 7.01 7.24 7.54
CA MET A 101 7.95 7.09 6.42
C MET A 101 9.36 7.55 6.79
N ALA A 102 9.49 8.66 7.52
CA ALA A 102 10.78 9.14 8.00
C ALA A 102 11.41 8.15 9.00
N ALA A 103 10.64 7.68 9.99
CA ALA A 103 11.09 6.72 10.98
C ALA A 103 11.50 5.40 10.33
N LEU A 104 10.68 4.86 9.42
CA LEU A 104 10.95 3.63 8.70
C LEU A 104 12.22 3.76 7.84
N SER A 105 12.36 4.86 7.09
CA SER A 105 13.54 5.13 6.26
C SER A 105 14.82 5.16 7.11
N TRP A 106 14.76 5.80 8.29
CA TRP A 106 15.87 5.82 9.22
C TRP A 106 16.21 4.42 9.76
N MET A 107 15.21 3.63 10.14
CA MET A 107 15.38 2.26 10.63
C MET A 107 15.93 1.31 9.56
N LEU A 108 15.58 1.54 8.29
CA LEU A 108 16.12 0.84 7.13
C LEU A 108 17.57 1.26 6.80
N GLY A 109 18.11 2.27 7.50
CA GLY A 109 19.46 2.77 7.30
C GLY A 109 19.61 3.71 6.10
N PHE A 110 18.51 4.18 5.50
CA PHE A 110 18.57 5.22 4.49
C PHE A 110 18.91 6.55 5.17
N ARG A 111 20.13 7.05 4.92
CA ARG A 111 20.66 8.28 5.54
C ARG A 111 20.63 9.50 4.61
N ARG A 112 19.83 9.46 3.54
CA ARG A 112 19.71 10.58 2.58
C ARG A 112 18.38 11.34 2.79
N PRO A 113 18.34 12.32 3.71
CA PRO A 113 17.09 12.98 4.14
C PRO A 113 16.35 13.66 2.98
N VAL A 114 17.06 14.21 2.00
CA VAL A 114 16.46 14.85 0.82
C VAL A 114 15.62 13.86 0.00
N PHE A 115 16.14 12.66 -0.24
CA PHE A 115 15.42 11.62 -0.98
C PHE A 115 14.24 11.06 -0.17
N ILE A 116 14.37 11.01 1.15
CA ILE A 116 13.28 10.60 2.05
C ILE A 116 12.15 11.61 1.97
N LEU A 117 12.44 12.90 2.07
CA LEU A 117 11.43 13.96 1.95
C LEU A 117 10.78 13.98 0.57
N LEU A 118 11.57 13.86 -0.49
CA LEU A 118 11.06 13.89 -1.86
C LEU A 118 10.19 12.65 -2.16
N GLY A 119 10.64 11.46 -1.75
CA GLY A 119 9.85 10.23 -1.87
C GLY A 119 8.58 10.25 -1.02
N THR A 120 8.68 10.72 0.23
CA THR A 120 7.53 10.87 1.13
C THR A 120 6.52 11.86 0.55
N GLY A 121 6.97 13.03 0.10
CA GLY A 121 6.12 14.04 -0.53
C GLY A 121 5.47 13.55 -1.81
N LEU A 122 6.21 12.84 -2.67
CA LEU A 122 5.68 12.26 -3.90
C LEU A 122 4.59 11.22 -3.61
N ILE A 123 4.85 10.30 -2.66
CA ILE A 123 3.88 9.25 -2.31
C ILE A 123 2.65 9.86 -1.62
N LEU A 124 2.83 10.74 -0.64
CA LEU A 124 1.71 11.41 0.03
C LEU A 124 0.91 12.28 -0.93
N GLY A 125 1.58 12.98 -1.85
CA GLY A 125 0.93 13.76 -2.91
C GLY A 125 0.12 12.89 -3.85
N PHE A 126 0.67 11.74 -4.28
CA PHE A 126 -0.06 10.77 -5.09
C PHE A 126 -1.28 10.22 -4.35
N VAL A 127 -1.12 9.85 -3.06
CA VAL A 127 -2.22 9.38 -2.22
C VAL A 127 -3.28 10.46 -2.07
N TRP A 128 -2.91 11.72 -1.84
CA TRP A 128 -3.86 12.83 -1.77
C TRP A 128 -4.62 13.02 -3.09
N LEU A 129 -3.90 13.03 -4.22
CA LEU A 129 -4.50 13.20 -5.55
C LEU A 129 -5.50 12.10 -5.86
N VAL A 130 -5.14 10.85 -5.59
CA VAL A 130 -6.02 9.70 -5.84
C VAL A 130 -7.15 9.66 -4.81
N PHE A 131 -6.85 9.57 -3.53
CA PHE A 131 -7.85 9.26 -2.51
C PHE A 131 -8.72 10.46 -2.14
N VAL A 132 -8.13 11.65 -2.00
CA VAL A 132 -8.86 12.85 -1.60
C VAL A 132 -9.47 13.52 -2.82
N HIS A 133 -8.67 13.81 -3.84
CA HIS A 133 -9.13 14.60 -4.98
C HIS A 133 -9.93 13.77 -5.99
N PHE A 134 -9.49 12.57 -6.35
CA PHE A 134 -10.15 11.75 -7.37
C PHE A 134 -11.30 10.89 -6.80
N LEU A 135 -11.11 10.34 -5.60
CA LEU A 135 -12.05 9.42 -4.96
C LEU A 135 -12.95 10.09 -3.92
N GLY A 136 -12.64 11.31 -3.46
CA GLY A 136 -13.46 12.04 -2.48
C GLY A 136 -13.58 11.32 -1.13
N VAL A 137 -12.62 10.44 -0.79
CA VAL A 137 -12.68 9.67 0.45
C VAL A 137 -12.20 10.55 1.61
N PRO A 138 -13.03 10.72 2.67
CA PRO A 138 -12.62 11.45 3.84
C PRO A 138 -11.52 10.67 4.56
N VAL A 139 -10.33 11.26 4.64
CA VAL A 139 -9.20 10.72 5.42
C VAL A 139 -9.24 11.29 6.83
N PRO A 140 -8.83 10.53 7.86
CA PRO A 140 -8.75 11.04 9.22
C PRO A 140 -7.84 12.26 9.27
N MET A 141 -8.41 13.42 9.59
CA MET A 141 -7.66 14.66 9.80
C MET A 141 -7.13 14.76 11.25
N GLY A 142 -7.55 13.85 12.13
CA GLY A 142 -7.20 13.88 13.56
C GLY A 142 -7.71 15.15 14.22
N ILE A 143 -6.87 15.78 15.06
CA ILE A 143 -7.13 17.08 15.70
C ILE A 143 -7.33 18.26 14.72
N TRP A 144 -7.10 18.09 13.42
CA TRP A 144 -7.22 19.14 12.42
C TRP A 144 -8.59 19.17 11.72
N GLY A 145 -9.51 18.28 12.11
CA GLY A 145 -10.82 18.12 11.47
C GLY A 145 -11.99 18.37 12.42
N GLU A 146 -11.97 19.51 13.14
CA GLU A 146 -13.23 20.08 13.66
C GLU A 146 -14.09 20.64 12.52
#